data_AF-B4X354-F1
#
_entry.id   AF-B4X354-F1
#
_cell.length_a   1.000
_cell.length_b   1.000
_cell.length_c   1.000
_cell.angle_alpha   90.00
_cell.angle_beta   90.00
_cell.angle_gamma   90.00
#
_symmetry.space_group_name_H-M   'P 1'
#
loop_
_entity.id
_entity.type
_entity.pdbx_description
1 polymer ?
#
loop_
_entity_poly.entity_id
_entity_poly.type
_entity_poly.pdbx_seq_one_letter_code
_entity_poly.pdbx_strand_id
1 'polypeptide(L)'
;MTSLRYPVAGLILVFLLAFGIFLVALMPAAVMTPLLPTPATDNASLPPPKLYGLWWNGQGQAQWEGQQLDITWRLDWRGLTPGLELGFESGQVNATGWAGADWGDWRFEHWQASIPIALLNDFLPQGKAEGQLDISLPQLSLAGTEISAISGKLAYSGGTVTLGPGMDRQVPAIDGKLEMEKGVPVLTVTGPDQQSLAHANLTGKTLTLEVFRALPALLEMSEGGNATDVVFSTRQDLPVSAHSG
;
A
#
# COMPACT_ATOMS: atom_id res chain seq x y z
N MET A 1 21.73 42.99 42.65
CA MET A 1 20.58 42.83 41.73
C MET A 1 20.92 41.87 40.58
N THR A 2 21.32 40.63 40.88
CA THR A 2 21.74 39.62 39.87
C THR A 2 20.90 38.34 39.92
N SER A 3 20.03 38.18 40.93
CA SER A 3 19.23 36.98 41.16
C SER A 3 17.95 36.89 40.31
N LEU A 4 17.37 38.01 39.84
CA LEU A 4 16.14 38.01 39.04
C LEU A 4 16.34 37.86 37.52
N ARG A 5 17.56 37.95 37.00
CA ARG A 5 17.81 37.89 35.55
C ARG A 5 17.63 36.48 34.95
N TYR A 6 18.01 35.46 35.70
CA TYR A 6 17.87 34.05 35.32
C TYR A 6 16.42 33.55 35.24
N PRO A 7 15.52 33.82 36.21
CA PRO A 7 14.13 33.36 36.12
C PRO A 7 13.33 34.06 35.01
N VAL A 8 13.59 35.35 34.75
CA VAL A 8 12.92 36.07 33.64
C VAL A 8 13.38 35.56 32.28
N ALA A 9 14.68 35.33 32.09
CA ALA A 9 15.20 34.73 30.86
C ALA A 9 14.67 33.30 30.64
N GLY A 10 14.56 32.49 31.71
CA GLY A 10 13.97 31.16 31.65
C GLY A 10 12.49 31.18 31.25
N LEU A 11 11.70 32.09 31.82
CA LEU A 11 10.29 32.27 31.45
C LEU A 11 10.12 32.72 29.99
N ILE A 12 10.97 33.63 29.51
CA ILE A 12 10.97 34.05 28.10
C ILE A 12 11.28 32.86 27.19
N LEU A 13 12.26 32.03 27.53
CA LEU A 13 12.61 30.85 26.74
C LEU A 13 11.45 29.84 26.69
N VAL A 14 10.82 29.56 27.83
CA VAL A 14 9.63 28.68 27.91
C VAL A 14 8.49 29.25 27.07
N PHE A 15 8.25 30.57 27.15
CA PHE A 15 7.23 31.22 26.33
C PHE A 15 7.54 31.10 24.84
N LEU A 16 8.77 31.38 24.41
CA LEU A 16 9.16 31.27 23.00
C LEU A 16 9.03 29.83 22.48
N LEU A 17 9.41 28.84 23.29
CA LEU A 17 9.31 27.42 22.93
C LEU A 17 7.85 26.98 22.84
N ALA A 18 7.01 27.33 23.81
CA ALA A 18 5.58 27.04 23.78
C ALA A 18 4.88 27.76 22.62
N PHE A 19 5.24 29.02 22.37
CA PHE A 19 4.71 29.80 21.25
C PHE A 19 5.14 29.21 19.90
N GLY A 20 6.38 28.74 19.77
CA GLY A 20 6.86 28.04 18.58
C GLY A 20 6.08 26.75 18.31
N ILE A 21 5.90 25.91 19.34
CA ILE A 21 5.08 24.69 19.25
C ILE A 21 3.64 25.03 18.84
N PHE A 22 3.07 26.07 19.44
CA PHE A 22 1.72 26.54 19.14
C PHE A 22 1.58 26.99 17.68
N LEU A 23 2.54 27.76 17.16
CA LEU A 23 2.54 28.18 15.76
C LEU A 23 2.60 26.98 14.81
N VAL A 24 3.49 26.02 15.08
CA VAL A 24 3.60 24.79 14.28
C VAL A 24 2.30 23.98 14.35
N ALA A 25 1.73 23.82 15.54
CA ALA A 25 0.48 23.07 15.72
C ALA A 25 -0.71 23.72 14.99
N LEU A 26 -0.70 25.03 14.77
CA LEU A 26 -1.76 25.75 14.07
C LEU A 26 -1.50 25.94 12.56
N MET A 27 -0.42 25.41 12.03
CA MET A 27 -0.15 25.53 10.59
C MET A 27 -1.24 24.83 9.76
N PRO A 28 -1.79 25.51 8.74
CA PRO A 28 -2.76 24.90 7.86
C PRO A 28 -2.12 23.83 6.98
N ALA A 29 -2.90 22.83 6.59
CA ALA A 29 -2.50 21.77 5.68
C ALA A 29 -1.91 22.29 4.35
N ALA A 30 -2.37 23.46 3.89
CA ALA A 30 -1.88 24.13 2.68
C ALA A 30 -0.36 24.45 2.69
N VAL A 31 0.29 24.46 3.86
CA VAL A 31 1.76 24.60 3.94
C VAL A 31 2.48 23.38 3.35
N MET A 32 1.80 22.22 3.27
CA MET A 32 2.37 20.99 2.70
C MET A 32 2.27 20.91 1.18
N THR A 33 1.44 21.72 0.53
CA THR A 33 1.25 21.71 -0.93
C THR A 33 2.55 21.78 -1.75
N PRO A 34 3.55 22.64 -1.42
CA PRO A 34 4.82 22.68 -2.17
C PRO A 34 5.74 21.46 -1.93
N LEU A 35 5.47 20.64 -0.91
CA LEU A 35 6.22 19.41 -0.63
C LEU A 35 5.65 18.21 -1.38
N LEU A 36 4.45 18.34 -1.94
CA LEU A 36 3.85 17.27 -2.72
C LEU A 36 4.55 17.18 -4.08
N PRO A 37 4.97 15.99 -4.51
CA PRO A 37 5.58 15.81 -5.81
C PRO A 37 4.61 16.29 -6.89
N THR A 38 5.06 17.21 -7.74
CA THR A 38 4.28 17.62 -8.92
C THR A 38 4.19 16.41 -9.85
N PRO A 39 2.98 15.99 -10.28
CA PRO A 39 2.84 14.83 -11.15
C PRO A 39 3.63 15.07 -12.45
N ALA A 40 4.67 14.28 -12.65
CA ALA A 40 5.48 14.27 -13.86
C ALA A 40 4.76 13.48 -14.95
N THR A 41 3.62 13.98 -15.42
CA THR A 41 2.94 13.43 -16.61
C THR A 41 3.01 14.47 -17.72
N ASP A 42 3.67 14.05 -18.80
CA ASP A 42 4.23 14.87 -19.89
C ASP A 42 3.21 15.64 -20.75
N ASN A 43 1.92 15.71 -20.40
CA ASN A 43 0.93 16.45 -21.21
C ASN A 43 -0.38 16.89 -20.52
N ALA A 44 -0.48 16.83 -19.18
CA ALA A 44 -1.63 17.41 -18.48
C ALA A 44 -1.23 17.90 -17.10
N SER A 45 -1.23 19.21 -16.90
CA SER A 45 -1.19 19.79 -15.55
C SER A 45 -2.48 19.38 -14.82
N LEU A 46 -2.39 18.33 -14.00
CA LEU A 46 -3.46 18.03 -13.04
C LEU A 46 -3.61 19.24 -12.10
N PRO A 47 -4.85 19.65 -11.76
CA PRO A 47 -5.05 20.72 -10.81
C PRO A 47 -4.37 20.36 -9.48
N PRO A 48 -3.70 21.32 -8.82
CA PRO A 48 -3.03 21.05 -7.56
C PRO A 48 -4.04 20.56 -6.52
N PRO A 49 -3.66 19.61 -5.66
CA PRO A 49 -4.57 19.05 -4.66
C PRO A 49 -5.04 20.16 -3.71
N LYS A 50 -6.34 20.19 -3.44
CA LYS A 50 -6.91 21.11 -2.47
C LYS A 50 -6.81 20.51 -1.08
N LEU A 51 -5.98 21.09 -0.23
CA LEU A 51 -5.78 20.63 1.15
C LEU A 51 -6.59 21.47 2.13
N TYR A 52 -7.15 20.82 3.14
CA TYR A 52 -8.01 21.38 4.16
C TYR A 52 -7.58 20.89 5.54
N GLY A 53 -7.85 21.68 6.59
CA GLY A 53 -7.49 21.33 7.96
C GLY A 53 -6.06 21.70 8.34
N LEU A 54 -5.50 20.97 9.29
CA LEU A 54 -4.15 21.19 9.82
C LEU A 54 -3.19 20.19 9.19
N TRP A 55 -1.90 20.53 9.13
CA TRP A 55 -0.89 19.65 8.55
C TRP A 55 -0.78 18.28 9.27
N TRP A 56 -1.16 18.22 10.55
CA TRP A 56 -1.17 16.99 11.35
C TRP A 56 -2.56 16.35 11.46
N ASN A 57 -3.63 16.98 10.97
CA ASN A 57 -4.97 16.40 10.93
C ASN A 57 -5.78 17.15 9.86
N GLY A 58 -5.83 16.55 8.69
CA GLY A 58 -6.32 17.22 7.49
C GLY A 58 -6.91 16.26 6.49
N GLN A 59 -7.43 16.87 5.43
CA GLN A 59 -7.99 16.16 4.29
C GLN A 59 -7.61 16.88 3.00
N GLY A 60 -7.53 16.15 1.90
CA GLY A 60 -7.12 16.64 0.61
C GLY A 60 -8.03 16.09 -0.47
N GLN A 61 -8.27 16.88 -1.52
CA GLN A 61 -8.96 16.43 -2.71
C GLN A 61 -8.01 16.58 -3.90
N ALA A 62 -7.70 15.47 -4.54
CA ALA A 62 -6.89 15.39 -5.74
C ALA A 62 -7.71 14.84 -6.90
N GLN A 63 -7.21 15.01 -8.12
CA GLN A 63 -7.78 14.36 -9.30
C GLN A 63 -6.70 13.48 -9.93
N TRP A 64 -7.01 12.20 -10.14
CA TRP A 64 -6.14 11.23 -10.78
C TRP A 64 -6.88 10.62 -11.97
N GLU A 65 -6.34 10.75 -13.18
CA GLU A 65 -6.95 10.21 -14.42
C GLU A 65 -8.45 10.53 -14.59
N GLY A 66 -8.86 11.73 -14.16
CA GLY A 66 -10.24 12.18 -14.23
C GLY A 66 -11.11 11.78 -13.03
N GLN A 67 -10.65 10.88 -12.16
CA GLN A 67 -11.34 10.48 -10.93
C GLN A 67 -10.94 11.36 -9.74
N GLN A 68 -11.90 11.67 -8.87
CA GLN A 68 -11.63 12.39 -7.63
C GLN A 68 -11.05 11.40 -6.60
N LEU A 69 -9.94 11.79 -6.00
CA LEU A 69 -9.27 11.07 -4.92
C LEU A 69 -9.33 11.94 -3.66
N ASP A 70 -10.09 11.49 -2.68
CA ASP A 70 -10.16 12.10 -1.37
C ASP A 70 -9.12 11.41 -0.47
N ILE A 71 -8.30 12.23 0.20
CA ILE A 71 -7.20 11.79 1.06
C ILE A 71 -7.47 12.36 2.45
N THR A 72 -7.32 11.56 3.49
CA THR A 72 -7.38 12.00 4.88
C THR A 72 -6.11 11.57 5.58
N TRP A 73 -5.61 12.40 6.49
CA TRP A 73 -4.45 12.04 7.29
C TRP A 73 -4.54 12.61 8.69
N ARG A 74 -3.98 11.87 9.64
CA ARG A 74 -3.90 12.27 11.05
C ARG A 74 -2.59 11.79 11.66
N LEU A 75 -1.86 12.69 12.28
CA LEU A 75 -0.68 12.38 13.08
C LEU A 75 -1.12 11.53 14.27
N ASP A 76 -0.63 10.31 14.30
CA ASP A 76 -0.92 9.30 15.30
C ASP A 76 0.40 8.68 15.78
N TRP A 77 0.74 8.93 17.05
CA TRP A 77 1.95 8.42 17.68
C TRP A 77 1.66 7.08 18.35
N ARG A 78 2.41 6.04 17.97
CA ARG A 78 2.33 4.71 18.58
C ARG A 78 3.54 4.49 19.48
N GLY A 79 3.39 4.83 20.76
CA GLY A 79 4.51 4.86 21.70
C GLY A 79 5.45 6.03 21.39
N LEU A 80 6.71 5.74 21.03
CA LEU A 80 7.69 6.74 20.60
C LEU A 80 7.81 6.85 19.07
N THR A 81 7.05 6.04 18.33
CA THR A 81 7.10 6.03 16.87
C THR A 81 6.10 7.04 16.30
N PRO A 82 6.57 8.12 15.65
CA PRO A 82 5.68 9.03 14.95
C PRO A 82 5.12 8.32 13.70
N GLY A 83 3.84 8.54 13.44
CA GLY A 83 3.20 8.04 12.23
C GLY A 83 1.97 8.84 11.84
N LEU A 84 1.43 8.48 10.69
CA LEU A 84 0.22 9.03 10.11
C LEU A 84 -0.77 7.89 9.92
N GLU A 85 -1.96 8.06 10.47
CA GLU A 85 -3.13 7.34 10.00
C GLU A 85 -3.59 7.99 8.70
N LEU A 86 -3.69 7.20 7.65
CA LEU A 86 -3.99 7.62 6.28
C LEU A 86 -5.29 6.95 5.83
N GLY A 87 -6.09 7.70 5.09
CA GLY A 87 -7.25 7.19 4.38
C GLY A 87 -7.29 7.74 2.96
N PHE A 88 -7.57 6.87 2.00
CA PHE A 88 -7.70 7.18 0.59
C PHE A 88 -9.05 6.64 0.13
N GLU A 89 -9.82 7.48 -0.56
CA GLU A 89 -11.12 7.12 -1.09
C GLU A 89 -11.24 7.67 -2.51
N SER A 90 -11.56 6.79 -3.46
CA SER A 90 -11.80 7.18 -4.85
C SER A 90 -12.87 6.29 -5.46
N GLY A 91 -14.11 6.77 -5.47
CA GLY A 91 -15.26 6.03 -6.00
C GLY A 91 -15.49 4.71 -5.25
N GLN A 92 -15.07 3.59 -5.85
CA GLN A 92 -15.17 2.25 -5.26
C GLN A 92 -13.87 1.77 -4.59
N VAL A 93 -12.79 2.53 -4.71
CA VAL A 93 -11.52 2.24 -4.05
C VAL A 93 -11.52 2.87 -2.68
N ASN A 94 -11.21 2.07 -1.67
CA ASN A 94 -10.85 2.58 -0.35
C ASN A 94 -9.52 1.97 0.07
N ALA A 95 -8.71 2.74 0.78
CA ALA A 95 -7.52 2.25 1.44
C ALA A 95 -7.30 3.04 2.73
N THR A 96 -7.14 2.35 3.85
CA THR A 96 -6.89 2.99 5.15
C THR A 96 -5.79 2.24 5.87
N GLY A 97 -4.98 2.93 6.66
CA GLY A 97 -3.94 2.29 7.44
C GLY A 97 -3.04 3.29 8.13
N TRP A 98 -2.18 2.78 9.00
CA TRP A 98 -1.18 3.59 9.69
C TRP A 98 0.19 3.39 9.06
N ALA A 99 0.94 4.46 8.84
CA ALA A 99 2.32 4.44 8.38
C ALA A 99 3.18 5.32 9.29
N GLY A 100 4.22 4.75 9.87
CA GLY A 100 5.16 5.47 10.73
C GLY A 100 6.59 5.06 10.46
N ALA A 101 7.52 5.83 11.04
CA ALA A 101 8.94 5.56 10.88
C ALA A 101 9.67 5.75 12.22
N ASP A 102 10.52 4.78 12.56
CA ASP A 102 11.41 4.83 13.71
C ASP A 102 12.85 4.96 13.21
N TRP A 103 13.35 6.19 13.12
CA TRP A 103 14.76 6.52 12.78
C TRP A 103 15.35 5.80 11.55
N GLY A 104 14.53 5.44 10.55
CA GLY A 104 14.97 4.78 9.31
C GLY A 104 14.19 3.51 8.98
N ASP A 105 13.57 2.89 9.98
CA ASP A 105 12.73 1.71 9.80
C ASP A 105 11.27 2.12 9.62
N TRP A 106 10.68 1.74 8.49
CA TRP A 106 9.28 2.03 8.19
C TRP A 106 8.37 0.95 8.71
N ARG A 107 7.23 1.35 9.26
CA ARG A 107 6.20 0.44 9.75
C ARG A 107 4.86 0.83 9.16
N PHE A 108 4.17 -0.16 8.63
CA PHE A 108 2.83 -0.05 8.09
C PHE A 108 1.95 -1.01 8.86
N GLU A 109 0.86 -0.52 9.42
CA GLU A 109 0.01 -1.29 10.31
C GLU A 109 -1.47 -1.14 9.97
N HIS A 110 -2.20 -2.25 10.09
CA HIS A 110 -3.66 -2.31 9.92
C HIS A 110 -4.15 -1.75 8.58
N TRP A 111 -3.32 -1.91 7.54
CA TRP A 111 -3.70 -1.48 6.20
C TRP A 111 -4.83 -2.36 5.68
N GLN A 112 -5.89 -1.72 5.22
CA GLN A 112 -7.05 -2.33 4.61
C GLN A 112 -7.31 -1.61 3.31
N ALA A 113 -7.40 -2.34 2.22
CA ALA A 113 -7.75 -1.75 0.93
C ALA A 113 -8.76 -2.63 0.21
N SER A 114 -9.64 -1.99 -0.55
CA SER A 114 -10.59 -2.65 -1.41
C SER A 114 -10.50 -2.05 -2.81
N ILE A 115 -10.18 -2.88 -3.79
CA ILE A 115 -9.82 -2.45 -5.14
C ILE A 115 -10.64 -3.26 -6.15
N PRO A 116 -11.48 -2.64 -6.98
CA PRO A 116 -12.09 -3.32 -8.12
C PRO A 116 -11.02 -3.77 -9.12
N ILE A 117 -11.03 -5.06 -9.50
CA ILE A 117 -10.06 -5.61 -10.47
C ILE A 117 -10.14 -4.90 -11.83
N ALA A 118 -11.30 -4.30 -12.14
CA ALA A 118 -11.48 -3.48 -13.35
C ALA A 118 -10.41 -2.39 -13.50
N LEU A 119 -9.90 -1.83 -12.40
CA LEU A 119 -8.85 -0.81 -12.39
C LEU A 119 -7.45 -1.40 -12.60
N LEU A 120 -7.28 -2.70 -12.38
CA LEU A 120 -6.01 -3.40 -12.58
C LEU A 120 -5.89 -4.01 -13.98
N ASN A 121 -6.97 -4.01 -14.78
CA ASN A 121 -7.01 -4.63 -16.10
C ASN A 121 -5.98 -4.03 -17.07
N ASP A 122 -5.64 -2.75 -16.93
CA ASP A 122 -4.62 -2.11 -17.78
C ASP A 122 -3.21 -2.68 -17.54
N PHE A 123 -2.99 -3.33 -16.39
CA PHE A 123 -1.76 -4.04 -16.06
C PHE A 123 -1.81 -5.53 -16.44
N LEU A 124 -2.94 -6.04 -16.92
CA LEU A 124 -3.09 -7.43 -17.35
C LEU A 124 -2.85 -7.53 -18.87
N PRO A 125 -1.67 -7.99 -19.33
CA PRO A 125 -1.30 -7.93 -20.74
C PRO A 125 -2.12 -8.87 -21.65
N GLN A 126 -2.78 -9.89 -21.09
CA GLN A 126 -3.42 -10.97 -21.85
C GLN A 126 -4.89 -11.24 -21.44
N GLY A 127 -5.55 -10.31 -20.74
CA GLY A 127 -6.95 -10.53 -20.39
C GLY A 127 -7.58 -9.45 -19.52
N LYS A 128 -8.88 -9.60 -19.28
CA LYS A 128 -9.64 -8.79 -18.34
C LYS A 128 -10.21 -9.68 -17.26
N ALA A 129 -10.27 -9.17 -16.06
CA ALA A 129 -10.90 -9.83 -14.94
C ALA A 129 -11.93 -8.90 -14.27
N GLU A 130 -12.97 -9.51 -13.73
CA GLU A 130 -13.99 -8.86 -12.93
C GLU A 130 -13.81 -9.19 -11.45
N GLY A 131 -14.56 -8.52 -10.57
CA GLY A 131 -14.54 -8.77 -9.14
C GLY A 131 -13.74 -7.73 -8.34
N GLN A 132 -13.53 -8.05 -7.07
CA GLN A 132 -12.96 -7.16 -6.07
C GLN A 132 -11.80 -7.85 -5.36
N LEU A 133 -10.72 -7.10 -5.15
CA LEU A 133 -9.56 -7.50 -4.37
C LEU A 133 -9.57 -6.76 -3.04
N ASP A 134 -9.79 -7.50 -1.96
CA ASP A 134 -9.65 -6.99 -0.60
C ASP A 134 -8.28 -7.37 -0.06
N ILE A 135 -7.58 -6.37 0.47
CA ILE A 135 -6.22 -6.48 1.02
C ILE A 135 -6.32 -6.16 2.51
N SER A 136 -5.83 -7.06 3.35
CA SER A 136 -5.65 -6.84 4.77
C SER A 136 -4.21 -7.07 5.13
N LEU A 137 -3.49 -6.00 5.48
CA LEU A 137 -2.09 -6.03 5.85
C LEU A 137 -1.94 -5.52 7.31
N PRO A 138 -2.15 -6.40 8.30
CA PRO A 138 -1.95 -6.06 9.71
C PRO A 138 -0.58 -5.48 10.01
N GLN A 139 0.47 -6.01 9.37
CA GLN A 139 1.84 -5.58 9.62
C GLN A 139 2.71 -5.70 8.37
N LEU A 140 3.43 -4.64 8.08
CA LEU A 140 4.60 -4.63 7.21
C LEU A 140 5.67 -3.74 7.87
N SER A 141 6.90 -4.21 7.91
CA SER A 141 8.04 -3.46 8.43
C SER A 141 9.19 -3.55 7.46
N LEU A 142 9.82 -2.41 7.21
CA LEU A 142 10.96 -2.27 6.31
C LEU A 142 12.15 -1.80 7.14
N ALA A 143 13.27 -2.53 7.03
CA ALA A 143 14.56 -2.11 7.56
C ALA A 143 15.41 -1.61 6.38
N GLY A 144 15.54 -0.29 6.24
CA GLY A 144 16.09 0.32 5.04
C GLY A 144 15.25 -0.01 3.78
N THR A 145 15.79 -0.85 2.90
CA THR A 145 15.11 -1.29 1.67
C THR A 145 14.62 -2.75 1.71
N GLU A 146 14.79 -3.44 2.84
CA GLU A 146 14.44 -4.86 2.98
C GLU A 146 13.19 -5.03 3.84
N ILE A 147 12.38 -6.04 3.49
CA ILE A 147 11.19 -6.41 4.28
C ILE A 147 11.67 -7.21 5.50
N SER A 148 11.54 -6.64 6.69
CA SER A 148 11.92 -7.29 7.95
C SER A 148 10.76 -8.06 8.59
N ALA A 149 9.52 -7.60 8.37
CA ALA A 149 8.32 -8.30 8.79
C ALA A 149 7.19 -8.05 7.78
N ILE A 150 6.41 -9.08 7.47
CA ILE A 150 5.17 -8.97 6.69
C ILE A 150 4.17 -10.00 7.19
N SER A 151 2.92 -9.57 7.34
CA SER A 151 1.78 -10.43 7.63
C SER A 151 0.56 -9.81 6.98
N GLY A 152 -0.09 -10.55 6.11
CA GLY A 152 -1.24 -10.07 5.37
C GLY A 152 -2.09 -11.18 4.77
N LYS A 153 -3.29 -10.78 4.35
CA LYS A 153 -4.24 -11.57 3.59
C LYS A 153 -4.70 -10.79 2.39
N LEU A 154 -4.90 -11.50 1.29
CA LEU A 154 -5.49 -11.00 0.06
C LEU A 154 -6.72 -11.86 -0.18
N ALA A 155 -7.85 -11.27 -0.56
CA ALA A 155 -9.06 -12.00 -0.88
C ALA A 155 -9.59 -11.46 -2.20
N TYR A 156 -9.61 -12.31 -3.22
CA TYR A 156 -10.25 -12.02 -4.49
C TYR A 156 -11.65 -12.64 -4.49
N SER A 157 -12.67 -11.83 -4.78
CA SER A 157 -14.07 -12.26 -4.74
C SER A 157 -14.45 -13.33 -5.76
N GLY A 158 -13.60 -13.54 -6.78
CA GLY A 158 -13.98 -14.27 -7.98
C GLY A 158 -14.73 -13.38 -8.98
N GLY A 159 -14.98 -13.92 -10.17
CA GLY A 159 -15.61 -13.21 -11.27
C GLY A 159 -15.35 -13.87 -12.61
N THR A 160 -15.75 -13.19 -13.70
CA THR A 160 -15.43 -13.63 -15.05
C THR A 160 -14.03 -13.16 -15.42
N VAL A 161 -13.22 -14.07 -15.96
CA VAL A 161 -11.91 -13.77 -16.55
C VAL A 161 -11.97 -14.06 -18.04
N THR A 162 -11.69 -13.04 -18.85
CA THR A 162 -11.64 -13.12 -20.32
C THR A 162 -10.19 -13.12 -20.76
N LEU A 163 -9.73 -14.24 -21.33
CA LEU A 163 -8.35 -14.42 -21.81
C LEU A 163 -8.20 -14.15 -23.32
N GLY A 164 -9.29 -13.82 -24.00
CA GLY A 164 -9.36 -13.57 -25.44
C GLY A 164 -10.78 -13.75 -25.98
N PRO A 165 -11.03 -13.46 -27.27
CA PRO A 165 -12.37 -13.58 -27.87
C PRO A 165 -12.95 -14.98 -27.69
N GLY A 166 -14.07 -15.10 -26.97
CA GLY A 166 -14.75 -16.37 -26.71
C GLY A 166 -14.08 -17.27 -25.65
N MET A 167 -13.06 -16.79 -24.94
CA MET A 167 -12.40 -17.50 -23.85
C MET A 167 -12.72 -16.85 -22.51
N ASP A 168 -14.01 -16.88 -22.15
CA ASP A 168 -14.48 -16.48 -20.84
C ASP A 168 -14.44 -17.68 -19.89
N ARG A 169 -13.96 -17.44 -18.67
CA ARG A 169 -13.86 -18.43 -17.61
C ARG A 169 -14.39 -17.85 -16.31
N GLN A 170 -15.21 -18.63 -15.63
CA GLN A 170 -15.63 -18.28 -14.28
C GLN A 170 -14.51 -18.66 -13.31
N VAL A 171 -14.02 -17.69 -12.56
CA VAL A 171 -13.01 -17.89 -11.53
C VAL A 171 -13.70 -17.76 -10.16
N PRO A 172 -13.62 -18.78 -9.29
CA PRO A 172 -14.15 -18.69 -7.93
C PRO A 172 -13.30 -17.73 -7.07
N ALA A 173 -13.74 -17.51 -5.84
CA ALA A 173 -12.95 -16.75 -4.87
C ALA A 173 -11.60 -17.43 -4.61
N ILE A 174 -10.56 -16.60 -4.44
CA ILE A 174 -9.18 -17.03 -4.21
C ILE A 174 -8.64 -16.23 -3.03
N ASP A 175 -7.99 -16.93 -2.11
CA ASP A 175 -7.34 -16.34 -0.95
C ASP A 175 -5.82 -16.31 -1.15
N GLY A 176 -5.18 -15.26 -0.66
CA GLY A 176 -3.74 -15.11 -0.58
C GLY A 176 -3.31 -14.86 0.85
N LYS A 177 -2.19 -15.46 1.26
CA LYS A 177 -1.57 -15.24 2.56
C LYS A 177 -0.14 -14.76 2.38
N LEU A 178 0.17 -13.61 2.94
CA LEU A 178 1.50 -13.02 3.02
C LEU A 178 2.08 -13.27 4.40
N GLU A 179 3.26 -13.87 4.47
CA GLU A 179 3.96 -14.09 5.74
C GLU A 179 5.47 -14.12 5.55
N MET A 180 6.20 -13.92 6.65
CA MET A 180 7.64 -14.18 6.68
C MET A 180 7.90 -15.65 7.00
N GLU A 181 8.51 -16.38 6.08
CA GLU A 181 9.01 -17.73 6.32
C GLU A 181 10.54 -17.71 6.35
N LYS A 182 11.14 -18.08 7.50
CA LYS A 182 12.61 -18.17 7.67
C LYS A 182 13.36 -16.91 7.24
N GLY A 183 12.76 -15.72 7.43
CA GLY A 183 13.35 -14.44 7.05
C GLY A 183 13.13 -14.05 5.58
N VAL A 184 12.30 -14.78 4.84
CA VAL A 184 11.93 -14.47 3.45
C VAL A 184 10.42 -14.17 3.38
N PRO A 185 10.00 -13.05 2.77
CA PRO A 185 8.60 -12.79 2.49
C PRO A 185 8.06 -13.77 1.46
N VAL A 186 6.97 -14.43 1.81
CA VAL A 186 6.31 -15.47 1.03
C VAL A 186 4.83 -15.11 0.84
N LEU A 187 4.35 -15.27 -0.38
CA LEU A 187 2.94 -15.23 -0.75
C LEU A 187 2.50 -16.66 -1.13
N THR A 188 1.49 -17.18 -0.44
CA THR A 188 0.81 -18.41 -0.85
C THR A 188 -0.60 -18.07 -1.30
N VAL A 189 -0.97 -18.52 -2.50
CA VAL A 189 -2.29 -18.32 -3.09
C VAL A 189 -3.03 -19.64 -3.08
N THR A 190 -4.21 -19.65 -2.49
CA THR A 190 -5.07 -20.83 -2.32
C THR A 190 -6.43 -20.62 -2.96
N GLY A 191 -6.91 -21.65 -3.67
CA GLY A 191 -8.24 -21.66 -4.26
C GLY A 191 -9.28 -22.22 -3.30
N PRO A 192 -10.49 -22.51 -3.83
CA PRO A 192 -11.50 -23.28 -3.11
C PRO A 192 -10.91 -24.59 -2.57
N ASP A 193 -11.37 -25.01 -1.40
CA ASP A 193 -10.89 -26.21 -0.68
C ASP A 193 -9.43 -26.14 -0.20
N GLN A 194 -8.87 -24.93 -0.06
CA GLN A 194 -7.50 -24.68 0.43
C GLN A 194 -6.39 -25.31 -0.45
N GLN A 195 -6.70 -25.62 -1.70
CA GLN A 195 -5.68 -26.10 -2.64
C GLN A 195 -4.70 -24.99 -3.00
N SER A 196 -3.40 -25.29 -2.97
CA SER A 196 -2.36 -24.33 -3.34
C SER A 196 -2.35 -24.12 -4.85
N LEU A 197 -2.59 -22.87 -5.28
CA LEU A 197 -2.64 -22.46 -6.68
C LEU A 197 -1.31 -21.86 -7.15
N ALA A 198 -0.69 -21.05 -6.31
CA ALA A 198 0.59 -20.43 -6.58
C ALA A 198 1.35 -20.13 -5.30
N HIS A 199 2.67 -20.05 -5.43
CA HIS A 199 3.58 -19.67 -4.38
C HIS A 199 4.58 -18.65 -4.93
N ALA A 200 4.81 -17.57 -4.22
CA ALA A 200 5.83 -16.60 -4.56
C ALA A 200 6.69 -16.28 -3.35
N ASN A 201 7.99 -16.06 -3.59
CA ASN A 201 8.90 -15.58 -2.57
C ASN A 201 9.76 -14.45 -3.13
N LEU A 202 10.21 -13.56 -2.27
CA LEU A 202 11.09 -12.47 -2.62
C LEU A 202 12.39 -12.59 -1.83
N THR A 203 13.45 -13.04 -2.50
CA THR A 203 14.78 -13.16 -1.90
C THR A 203 15.65 -12.01 -2.40
N GLY A 204 16.00 -11.09 -1.50
CA GLY A 204 16.66 -9.84 -1.88
C GLY A 204 15.76 -9.01 -2.81
N LYS A 205 16.10 -8.97 -4.11
CA LYS A 205 15.32 -8.26 -5.14
C LYS A 205 14.69 -9.18 -6.18
N THR A 206 14.92 -10.48 -6.06
CA THR A 206 14.44 -11.47 -7.04
C THR A 206 13.14 -12.07 -6.55
N LEU A 207 12.06 -11.78 -7.27
CA LEU A 207 10.77 -12.42 -7.10
C LEU A 207 10.80 -13.77 -7.83
N THR A 208 10.60 -14.86 -7.10
CA THR A 208 10.34 -16.18 -7.69
C THR A 208 8.86 -16.46 -7.56
N LEU A 209 8.20 -16.80 -8.67
CA LEU A 209 6.80 -17.21 -8.71
C LEU A 209 6.71 -18.63 -9.27
N GLU A 210 6.05 -19.51 -8.55
CA GLU A 210 5.72 -20.88 -8.92
C GLU A 210 4.21 -21.02 -8.98
N VAL A 211 3.70 -21.54 -10.10
CA VAL A 211 2.29 -21.80 -10.32
C VAL A 211 2.09 -23.29 -10.37
N PHE A 212 1.17 -23.79 -9.54
CA PHE A 212 0.83 -25.19 -9.46
C PHE A 212 -0.24 -25.56 -10.49
N ARG A 213 -0.28 -26.84 -10.88
CA ARG A 213 -1.26 -27.40 -11.82
C ARG A 213 -2.70 -27.16 -11.39
N ALA A 214 -2.94 -27.02 -10.08
CA ALA A 214 -4.24 -26.64 -9.53
C ALA A 214 -4.81 -25.36 -10.14
N LEU A 215 -3.98 -24.36 -10.50
CA LEU A 215 -4.47 -23.11 -11.09
C LEU A 215 -5.02 -23.31 -12.53
N PRO A 216 -4.29 -23.89 -13.49
CA PRO A 216 -4.90 -24.22 -14.79
C PRO A 216 -6.06 -25.20 -14.69
N ALA A 217 -6.04 -26.13 -13.72
CA ALA A 217 -7.16 -27.06 -13.51
C ALA A 217 -8.43 -26.32 -13.08
N LEU A 218 -8.30 -25.32 -12.22
CA LEU A 218 -9.39 -24.43 -11.79
C LEU A 218 -9.98 -23.61 -12.94
N LEU A 219 -9.18 -23.33 -13.98
CA LEU A 219 -9.63 -22.66 -15.20
C LEU A 219 -10.14 -23.62 -16.29
N GLU A 220 -10.25 -24.92 -15.99
CA GLU A 220 -10.60 -25.98 -16.94
C GLU A 220 -9.61 -26.08 -18.13
N MET A 221 -8.33 -25.77 -17.88
CA MET A 221 -7.25 -25.75 -18.87
C MET A 221 -6.21 -26.86 -18.66
N SER A 222 -6.43 -27.80 -17.73
CA SER A 222 -5.46 -28.85 -17.39
C SER A 222 -5.74 -30.17 -18.11
N GLU A 223 -4.70 -30.80 -18.65
CA GLU A 223 -4.76 -32.13 -19.30
C GLU A 223 -4.62 -33.32 -18.32
N GLY A 224 -4.87 -33.09 -17.02
CA GLY A 224 -4.69 -34.09 -15.96
C GLY A 224 -3.29 -34.07 -15.30
N GLY A 225 -3.10 -34.86 -14.24
CA GLY A 225 -1.87 -34.91 -13.44
C GLY A 225 -2.08 -34.54 -11.97
N ASN A 226 -0.99 -34.45 -11.19
CA ASN A 226 -1.07 -34.09 -9.77
C ASN A 226 -1.21 -32.56 -9.61
N ALA A 227 -2.17 -32.13 -8.80
CA ALA A 227 -2.50 -30.73 -8.56
C ALA A 227 -1.33 -29.91 -7.98
N THR A 228 -0.42 -30.57 -7.25
CA THR A 228 0.76 -29.94 -6.63
C THR A 228 1.97 -29.80 -7.56
N ASP A 229 1.89 -30.30 -8.80
CA ASP A 229 3.00 -30.18 -9.74
C ASP A 229 3.17 -28.72 -10.17
N VAL A 230 4.40 -28.22 -10.14
CA VAL A 230 4.73 -26.89 -10.68
C VAL A 230 4.65 -26.96 -12.20
N VAL A 231 3.76 -26.16 -12.80
CA VAL A 231 3.54 -26.10 -14.25
C VAL A 231 4.14 -24.86 -14.88
N PHE A 232 4.39 -23.82 -14.08
CA PHE A 232 5.07 -22.62 -14.52
C PHE A 232 5.92 -22.06 -13.38
N SER A 233 7.15 -21.64 -13.68
CA SER A 233 8.05 -20.99 -12.74
C SER A 233 8.74 -19.83 -13.44
N THR A 234 8.73 -18.67 -12.81
CA THR A 234 9.42 -17.48 -13.32
C THR A 234 10.24 -16.84 -12.20
N ARG A 235 11.34 -16.22 -12.60
CA ARG A 235 12.17 -15.39 -11.73
C ARG A 235 12.33 -14.03 -12.38
N GLN A 236 11.98 -13.00 -11.63
CA GLN A 236 12.05 -11.63 -12.10
C GLN A 236 12.74 -10.77 -11.05
N ASP A 237 13.77 -10.06 -11.46
CA ASP A 237 14.36 -9.02 -10.62
C ASP A 237 13.43 -7.80 -10.61
N LEU A 238 13.02 -7.39 -9.42
CA LEU A 238 12.17 -6.22 -9.26
C LEU A 238 13.03 -4.96 -9.51
N PRO A 239 12.66 -4.12 -10.50
CA PRO A 239 13.36 -2.86 -10.71
C PRO A 239 13.12 -1.96 -9.48
N VAL A 240 14.19 -1.63 -8.76
CA VAL A 240 14.18 -0.56 -7.75
C VAL A 240 14.11 0.77 -8.48
N SER A 241 12.91 1.16 -8.91
CA SER A 241 12.65 2.50 -9.43
C SER A 241 12.37 3.45 -8.28
N ALA A 242 13.37 3.71 -7.43
CA ALA A 242 13.35 4.91 -6.60
C ALA A 242 13.75 6.09 -7.51
N HIS A 243 12.79 6.65 -8.24
CA HIS A 243 12.98 7.98 -8.83
C HIS A 243 12.80 9.01 -7.72
N SER A 244 13.83 9.14 -6.89
CA SER A 244 14.08 10.37 -6.13
C SER A 244 14.66 11.38 -7.10
N GLY A 245 13.79 12.23 -7.66
CA GLY A 245 14.14 13.50 -8.30
C GLY A 245 13.68 14.64 -7.43
#